data_AF-A0A832G2I2-F1
#
_entry.id   AF-A0A832G2I2-F1
#
_cell.length_a   1.000
_cell.length_b   1.000
_cell.length_c   1.000
_cell.angle_alpha   90.00
_cell.angle_beta   90.00
_cell.angle_gamma   90.00
#
_symmetry.space_group_name_H-M   'P 1'
#
loop_
_entity.id
_entity.type
_entity.pdbx_description
1 polymer ?
#
loop_
_entity_poly.entity_id
_entity_poly.type
_entity_poly.pdbx_seq_one_letter_code
_entity_poly.pdbx_strand_id
1 'polypeptide(L)'
;MGVDGLQTKFTCTDGVGNVFLPDPWQLEAVSALRAGKDVVVQAPTGAGKTLIFELWSDFGKNKGQAVYTVPTRALANDKLAEWRRAGWNVGISTGDLSDNLEAPVLVATLETQKNRISSG
;
A
#
# COMPACT_ATOMS: atom_id res chain seq x y z
N MET A 1 -1.10 -6.10 -37.67
CA MET A 1 -1.21 -4.63 -37.75
C MET A 1 -2.12 -4.18 -36.62
N GLY A 2 -1.69 -3.63 -35.50
CA GLY A 2 -0.40 -3.58 -34.83
C GLY A 2 -0.69 -3.71 -33.32
N VAL A 3 0.13 -4.48 -32.59
CA VAL A 3 0.14 -4.43 -31.12
C VAL A 3 1.15 -3.35 -30.73
N ASP A 4 0.75 -2.10 -30.88
CA ASP A 4 1.56 -0.95 -30.50
C ASP A 4 1.56 -0.80 -28.97
N GLY A 5 2.42 -1.60 -28.33
CA GLY A 5 3.55 -1.02 -27.62
C GLY A 5 3.27 0.04 -26.56
N LEU A 6 2.21 -0.06 -25.74
CA LEU A 6 2.20 0.67 -24.46
C LEU A 6 3.07 -0.06 -23.43
N GLN A 7 4.37 -0.20 -23.73
CA GLN A 7 5.40 -0.38 -22.72
C GLN A 7 5.57 0.98 -22.03
N THR A 8 4.58 1.39 -21.24
CA THR A 8 4.80 2.45 -20.26
C THR A 8 5.92 1.93 -19.38
N LYS A 9 7.11 2.51 -19.51
CA LYS A 9 8.29 2.11 -18.74
C LYS A 9 7.97 2.43 -17.28
N PHE A 10 7.47 1.46 -16.52
CA PHE A 10 7.13 1.60 -15.10
C PHE A 10 8.41 1.63 -14.29
N THR A 11 9.10 2.77 -14.32
CA THR A 11 10.28 3.02 -13.50
C THR A 11 9.83 3.50 -12.13
N CYS A 12 9.89 2.60 -11.15
CA CYS A 12 9.64 2.93 -9.76
C CYS A 12 10.93 3.40 -9.12
N THR A 13 10.86 4.43 -8.29
CA THR A 13 12.03 4.97 -7.59
C THR A 13 11.93 4.57 -6.13
N ASP A 14 12.93 3.85 -5.61
CA ASP A 14 13.02 3.57 -4.18
C ASP A 14 13.37 4.85 -3.39
N GLY A 15 13.18 4.83 -2.07
CA GLY A 15 13.52 5.93 -1.16
C GLY A 15 14.98 6.44 -1.24
N VAL A 16 15.89 5.73 -1.89
CA VAL A 16 17.26 6.20 -2.21
C VAL A 16 17.49 6.66 -3.67
N GLY A 17 16.44 6.85 -4.46
CA GLY A 17 16.58 7.33 -5.85
C GLY A 17 16.92 6.25 -6.88
N ASN A 18 16.89 4.98 -6.48
CA ASN A 18 17.22 3.87 -7.37
C ASN A 18 16.01 3.45 -8.20
N VAL A 19 16.19 3.32 -9.51
CA VAL A 19 15.10 2.98 -10.43
C VAL A 19 15.02 1.46 -10.57
N PHE A 20 13.86 0.88 -10.24
CA PHE A 20 13.57 -0.54 -10.41
C PHE A 20 12.29 -0.75 -11.22
N LEU A 21 12.18 -1.93 -11.85
CA LEU A 21 11.02 -2.35 -12.63
C LEU A 21 10.22 -3.38 -11.84
N PRO A 22 8.96 -3.11 -11.48
CA PRO A 22 8.14 -4.08 -10.78
C PRO A 22 7.92 -5.34 -11.63
N ASP A 23 7.83 -6.48 -10.96
CA ASP A 23 7.56 -7.76 -11.61
C ASP A 23 6.17 -7.76 -12.29
N PRO A 24 5.98 -8.55 -13.36
CA PRO A 24 4.71 -8.61 -14.09
C PRO A 24 3.50 -8.94 -13.20
N TRP A 25 3.67 -9.82 -12.21
CA TRP A 25 2.60 -10.20 -11.27
C TRP A 25 2.23 -9.06 -10.31
N GLN A 26 3.16 -8.16 -9.98
CA GLN A 26 2.87 -6.97 -9.18
C GLN A 26 2.05 -5.98 -10.01
N LEU A 27 2.43 -5.76 -11.26
CA LEU A 27 1.69 -4.90 -12.19
C LEU A 27 0.28 -5.42 -12.48
N GLU A 28 0.12 -6.73 -12.62
CA GLU A 28 -1.19 -7.37 -12.78
C GLU A 28 -2.09 -7.12 -11.57
N ALA A 29 -1.56 -7.30 -10.35
CA ALA A 29 -2.29 -7.02 -9.12
C ALA A 29 -2.73 -5.54 -9.02
N VAL A 30 -1.82 -4.60 -9.31
CA VAL A 30 -2.14 -3.16 -9.33
C VAL A 30 -3.22 -2.85 -10.38
N SER A 31 -3.13 -3.46 -11.57
CA SER A 31 -4.13 -3.29 -12.63
C SER A 31 -5.52 -3.79 -12.21
N ALA A 32 -5.59 -4.98 -11.60
CA ALA A 32 -6.83 -5.54 -11.08
C ALA A 32 -7.46 -4.68 -9.97
N LEU A 33 -6.65 -4.19 -9.01
CA LEU A 33 -7.12 -3.27 -7.97
C LEU A 33 -7.69 -1.98 -8.56
N ARG A 34 -7.05 -1.40 -9.58
CA ARG A 34 -7.55 -0.20 -10.26
C ARG A 34 -8.84 -0.44 -11.05
N ALA A 35 -9.04 -1.67 -11.53
CA ALA A 35 -10.31 -2.08 -12.15
C ALA A 35 -11.43 -2.32 -11.11
N GLY A 36 -11.17 -2.08 -9.82
CA GLY A 36 -12.15 -2.27 -8.74
C GLY A 36 -12.37 -3.73 -8.36
N LYS A 37 -11.41 -4.61 -8.67
CA LYS A 37 -11.45 -6.03 -8.28
C LYS A 37 -10.69 -6.26 -6.99
N ASP A 38 -11.14 -7.25 -6.23
CA ASP A 38 -10.39 -7.79 -5.10
C ASP A 38 -9.23 -8.68 -5.58
N VAL A 39 -8.10 -8.61 -4.90
CA VAL A 39 -6.88 -9.35 -5.25
C VAL A 39 -6.34 -10.09 -4.04
N VAL A 40 -6.07 -11.38 -4.21
CA VAL A 40 -5.34 -12.21 -3.23
C VAL A 40 -4.00 -12.58 -3.83
N VAL A 41 -2.91 -12.24 -3.12
CA VAL A 41 -1.54 -12.48 -3.58
C VAL A 41 -0.88 -13.51 -2.68
N GLN A 42 -0.39 -14.60 -3.28
CA GLN A 42 0.43 -15.59 -2.60
C GLN A 42 1.88 -15.50 -3.10
N ALA A 43 2.76 -14.95 -2.27
CA ALA A 43 4.19 -14.82 -2.57
C ALA A 43 5.02 -14.90 -1.28
N PRO A 44 6.28 -15.39 -1.34
CA PRO A 44 7.13 -15.49 -0.16
C PRO A 44 7.46 -14.13 0.46
N THR A 45 7.91 -14.12 1.72
CA THR A 45 8.43 -12.91 2.38
C THR A 45 9.64 -12.38 1.61
N GLY A 46 9.74 -11.06 1.45
CA GLY A 46 10.81 -10.44 0.65
C GLY A 46 10.51 -10.32 -0.85
N ALA A 47 9.44 -10.94 -1.37
CA ALA A 47 9.05 -10.83 -2.78
C ALA A 47 8.44 -9.46 -3.17
N GLY A 48 8.46 -8.45 -2.28
CA GLY A 48 7.92 -7.13 -2.60
C GLY A 48 6.39 -7.04 -2.66
N LYS A 49 5.65 -7.83 -1.87
CA LYS A 49 4.18 -7.70 -1.79
C LYS A 49 3.72 -6.29 -1.41
N THR A 50 4.48 -5.61 -0.55
CA THR A 50 4.25 -4.22 -0.14
C THR A 50 4.23 -3.27 -1.34
N LEU A 51 5.08 -3.52 -2.34
CA LEU A 51 5.19 -2.68 -3.53
C LEU A 51 3.86 -2.60 -4.29
N ILE A 52 3.03 -3.64 -4.27
CA ILE A 52 1.70 -3.60 -4.89
C ILE A 52 0.84 -2.49 -4.27
N PHE A 53 0.84 -2.39 -2.94
CA PHE A 53 0.09 -1.36 -2.22
C PHE A 53 0.68 0.02 -2.49
N GLU A 54 2.01 0.13 -2.48
CA GLU A 54 2.72 1.39 -2.69
C GLU A 54 2.44 1.95 -4.09
N LEU A 55 2.55 1.10 -5.10
CA LEU A 55 2.21 1.45 -6.48
C LEU A 55 0.74 1.83 -6.60
N TRP A 56 -0.17 1.00 -6.10
CA TRP A 56 -1.60 1.26 -6.20
C TRP A 56 -1.98 2.61 -5.56
N SER A 57 -1.40 2.95 -4.42
CA SER A 57 -1.69 4.20 -3.71
C SER A 57 -0.96 5.43 -4.29
N ASP A 58 0.16 5.27 -5.01
CA ASP A 58 0.85 6.36 -5.71
C ASP A 58 0.19 6.71 -7.05
N PHE A 59 -0.32 5.69 -7.76
CA PHE A 59 -0.93 5.85 -9.10
C PHE A 59 -2.27 6.60 -9.13
N GLY A 60 -2.78 7.11 -8.01
CA GLY A 60 -3.96 7.98 -7.99
C GLY A 60 -4.44 8.33 -6.59
N LYS A 61 -5.30 9.35 -6.49
CA LYS A 61 -6.03 9.63 -5.24
C LYS A 61 -6.96 8.44 -4.95
N ASN A 62 -6.71 7.74 -3.85
CA ASN A 62 -7.62 6.73 -3.34
C ASN A 62 -9.04 7.31 -3.28
N LYS A 63 -10.06 6.54 -3.71
CA LYS A 63 -11.47 6.98 -3.65
C LYS A 63 -11.95 7.21 -2.20
N GLY A 64 -11.16 6.77 -1.22
CA GLY A 64 -11.35 6.97 0.21
C GLY A 64 -10.04 6.71 0.95
N GLN A 65 -10.11 6.40 2.24
CA GLN A 65 -8.95 6.05 3.04
C GLN A 65 -8.47 4.63 2.72
N ALA A 66 -7.18 4.46 2.42
CA ALA A 66 -6.54 3.16 2.29
C ALA A 66 -6.01 2.69 3.65
N VAL A 67 -6.43 1.51 4.09
CA VAL A 67 -6.01 0.94 5.37
C VAL A 67 -5.02 -0.20 5.13
N TYR A 68 -3.81 -0.06 5.66
CA TYR A 68 -2.78 -1.09 5.64
C TYR A 68 -2.71 -1.79 6.99
N THR A 69 -3.11 -3.07 7.04
CA THR A 69 -3.15 -3.84 8.28
C THR A 69 -1.89 -4.66 8.48
N VAL A 70 -1.38 -4.66 9.70
CA VAL A 70 -0.21 -5.44 10.12
C VAL A 70 -0.50 -6.23 11.40
N PRO A 71 0.16 -7.37 11.64
CA PRO A 71 -0.18 -8.25 12.74
C PRO A 71 0.27 -7.73 14.12
N THR A 72 1.23 -6.80 14.17
CA THR A 72 1.77 -6.30 15.43
C THR A 72 1.91 -4.78 15.42
N ARG A 73 1.89 -4.19 16.63
CA ARG A 73 2.14 -2.77 16.84
C ARG A 73 3.54 -2.34 16.41
N ALA A 74 4.55 -3.18 16.63
CA ALA A 74 5.92 -2.88 16.22
C ALA A 74 6.02 -2.69 14.70
N LEU A 75 5.39 -3.59 13.92
CA LEU A 75 5.34 -3.46 12.47
C LEU A 75 4.52 -2.24 12.01
N ALA A 76 3.49 -1.85 12.77
CA ALA A 76 2.70 -0.66 12.45
C ALA A 76 3.55 0.62 12.59
N ASN A 77 4.31 0.72 13.68
CA ASN A 77 5.21 1.85 13.92
C ASN A 77 6.35 1.90 12.89
N ASP A 78 6.96 0.75 12.57
CA ASP A 78 8.01 0.66 11.55
C ASP A 78 7.50 1.17 10.18
N LYS A 79 6.32 0.69 9.76
CA LYS A 79 5.72 1.11 8.49
C LYS A 79 5.31 2.58 8.47
N LEU A 80 4.76 3.10 9.58
CA LEU A 80 4.47 4.52 9.73
C LEU A 80 5.73 5.37 9.54
N ALA A 81 6.83 5.00 10.20
CA ALA A 81 8.09 5.73 10.12
C ALA A 81 8.74 5.63 8.74
N GLU A 82 8.67 4.47 8.08
CA GLU A 82 9.13 4.28 6.70
C GLU A 82 8.38 5.19 5.72
N TRP A 83 7.05 5.13 5.69
CA TRP A 83 6.27 5.90 4.73
C TRP A 83 6.28 7.41 5.01
N ARG A 84 6.34 7.83 6.28
CA ARG A 84 6.55 9.25 6.60
C ARG A 84 7.90 9.76 6.11
N ARG A 85 8.97 8.96 6.23
CA ARG A 85 10.29 9.30 5.66
C ARG A 85 10.24 9.37 4.13
N ALA A 86 9.40 8.56 3.49
CA ALA A 86 9.12 8.64 2.06
C ALA A 86 8.19 9.81 1.67
N GLY A 87 7.76 10.66 2.62
CA GLY A 87 6.94 11.85 2.37
C GLY A 87 5.44 11.60 2.28
N TRP A 88 4.95 10.42 2.64
CA TRP A 88 3.53 10.09 2.57
C TRP A 88 2.75 10.74 3.73
N ASN A 89 1.52 11.19 3.45
CA ASN A 89 0.56 11.58 4.49
C ASN A 89 -0.09 10.33 5.09
N VAL A 90 0.51 9.81 6.17
CA VAL A 90 0.12 8.55 6.82
C VAL A 90 -0.28 8.77 8.27
N GLY A 91 -1.40 8.16 8.64
CA GLY A 91 -1.88 8.03 10.02
C GLY A 91 -1.62 6.63 10.59
N ILE A 92 -1.83 6.48 11.88
CA ILE A 92 -1.75 5.20 12.58
C ILE A 92 -2.95 5.01 13.51
N SER A 93 -3.51 3.80 13.52
CA SER A 93 -4.56 3.40 14.47
C SER A 93 -4.20 2.05 15.08
N THR A 94 -3.56 2.12 16.24
CA THR A 94 -3.29 0.98 17.12
C THR A 94 -4.03 1.20 18.44
N GLY A 95 -4.28 0.14 19.21
CA GLY A 95 -5.06 0.25 20.45
C GLY A 95 -4.46 1.19 21.50
N ASP A 96 -3.19 1.54 21.35
CA ASP A 96 -2.43 2.41 22.26
C ASP A 96 -2.12 3.78 21.64
N LEU A 97 -1.86 3.82 20.34
CA LEU A 97 -1.52 5.04 19.60
C LEU A 97 -2.48 5.26 18.44
N SER A 98 -3.13 6.42 18.44
CA SER A 98 -3.94 6.94 17.33
C SER A 98 -3.45 8.32 16.95
N ASP A 99 -3.01 8.48 15.71
CA ASP A 99 -2.48 9.74 15.20
C ASP A 99 -2.86 9.92 13.72
N ASN A 100 -3.24 11.14 13.35
CA ASN A 100 -3.66 11.53 12.00
C ASN A 100 -4.65 10.54 11.34
N LEU A 101 -5.73 10.18 12.06
CA LEU A 101 -6.69 9.15 11.64
C LEU A 101 -7.45 9.49 10.35
N GLU A 102 -7.41 10.75 9.91
CA GLU A 102 -8.05 11.25 8.68
C GLU A 102 -7.10 11.18 7.47
N ALA A 103 -5.87 10.72 7.67
CA ALA A 103 -4.90 10.54 6.59
C ALA A 103 -5.46 9.67 5.45
N PRO A 104 -5.07 9.94 4.19
CA PRO A 104 -5.48 9.11 3.05
C PRO A 104 -4.94 7.68 3.14
N VAL A 105 -3.84 7.46 3.87
CA VAL A 105 -3.27 6.15 4.18
C VAL A 105 -3.22 5.97 5.69
N LEU A 106 -3.75 4.85 6.19
CA LEU A 106 -3.81 4.53 7.61
C LEU A 106 -3.13 3.17 7.85
N VAL A 107 -2.10 3.14 8.70
CA VAL A 107 -1.53 1.88 9.19
C VAL A 107 -2.26 1.44 10.45
N ALA A 108 -2.70 0.18 10.52
CA ALA A 108 -3.49 -0.31 11.65
C ALA A 108 -3.18 -1.75 12.03
N THR A 109 -3.56 -2.15 13.25
CA THR A 109 -3.62 -3.58 13.62
C THR A 109 -5.01 -4.15 13.31
N LEU A 110 -5.10 -5.47 13.19
CA LEU A 110 -6.40 -6.13 12.99
C LEU A 110 -7.37 -5.88 14.16
N GLU A 111 -6.86 -5.76 15.38
CA GLU A 111 -7.66 -5.49 16.59
C GLU A 111 -8.40 -4.16 16.51
N THR A 112 -7.74 -3.08 16.07
CA THR A 112 -8.38 -1.76 15.94
C THR A 112 -9.36 -1.71 14.79
N GLN A 113 -9.04 -2.36 13.66
CA GLN A 113 -9.97 -2.44 12.54
C GLN A 113 -11.22 -3.24 12.89
N LYS A 114 -11.08 -4.34 13.64
CA LYS A 114 -12.23 -5.12 14.12
C LYS A 114 -13.19 -4.27 14.96
N ASN A 115 -12.65 -3.39 15.82
CA ASN A 115 -13.48 -2.48 16.61
C ASN A 115 -14.22 -1.46 15.74
N ARG A 116 -13.54 -0.93 14.71
CA ARG A 116 -14.10 0.07 13.78
C ARG A 116 -15.24 -0.49 12.92
N ILE A 117 -15.13 -1.73 12.43
CA ILE A 117 -16.20 -2.38 11.66
C ILE A 117 -17.39 -2.80 12.54
N SER A 118 -17.17 -3.08 13.83
CA SER A 118 -18.24 -3.56 14.71
C SER A 118 -19.08 -2.42 15.29
N SER A 119 -18.53 -1.20 15.27
CA SER A 119 -19.15 0.00 15.82
C SER A 119 -19.80 0.88 14.75
N GLY A 120 -19.80 0.41 13.48
CA GLY A 120 -20.32 1.11 12.31
C GLY A 120 -21.68 0.58 11.87
#